data_AF-A0AAV8Z981-F1
#
_entry.id   AF-A0AAV8Z981-F1
#
_cell.length_a   1.000
_cell.length_b   1.000
_cell.length_c   1.000
_cell.angle_alpha   90.00
_cell.angle_beta   90.00
_cell.angle_gamma   90.00
#
_symmetry.space_group_name_H-M   'P 1'
#
loop_
_entity.id
_entity.type
_entity.pdbx_description
1 polymer ?
#
loop_
_entity_poly.entity_id
_entity_poly.type
_entity_poly.pdbx_seq_one_letter_code
_entity_poly.pdbx_strand_id
1 'polypeptide(L)'
;MTILSAVFGGVFALGQPLNGIVLTEDRFKGLLVGKQRINAEHIVMGIEKSPEKFVSSFTKKFISRAVFITDRSIMDSEKEHLTLLLYPPEDNKYPVTIIELGCLTGTCPKDLYIVHLISSQISDPEEDFKHVVQNLFETSFEKEQMNSSDKPQVLWSCYFSLPDSNISDLRDNVPQNVYLCPGPDMDLDYDHSIKKAKEIFQEIYPDTEFLPRAPDPEEIIIGGDDEDINEEVLRTKDNENEERVVDELVSNIEKQCLEEQKNEVE
;
A
#
# COMPACT_ATOMS: atom_id res chain seq x y z
N MET A 1 -4.06 -6.56 5.91
CA MET A 1 -5.21 -5.78 6.42
C MET A 1 -6.57 -6.44 6.17
N THR A 2 -6.77 -7.25 5.11
CA THR A 2 -8.04 -7.97 4.83
C THR A 2 -8.43 -9.01 5.88
N ILE A 3 -7.45 -9.58 6.60
CA ILE A 3 -7.68 -10.65 7.56
C ILE A 3 -8.47 -10.15 8.78
N LEU A 4 -8.23 -8.93 9.27
CA LEU A 4 -8.89 -8.41 10.46
C LEU A 4 -10.41 -8.29 10.26
N SER A 5 -10.86 -7.65 9.18
CA SER A 5 -12.30 -7.53 8.90
C SER A 5 -12.96 -8.90 8.69
N ALA A 6 -12.29 -9.85 8.04
CA ALA A 6 -12.82 -11.20 7.85
C ALA A 6 -13.01 -11.95 9.17
N VAL A 7 -12.04 -11.85 10.08
CA VAL A 7 -12.09 -12.48 11.42
C VAL A 7 -13.31 -12.00 12.21
N PHE A 8 -13.67 -10.72 12.09
CA PHE A 8 -14.85 -10.15 12.75
C PHE A 8 -16.14 -10.24 11.88
N GLY A 9 -16.19 -11.17 10.92
CA GLY A 9 -17.41 -11.48 10.15
C GLY A 9 -17.61 -10.69 8.85
N GLY A 10 -16.60 -9.93 8.42
CA GLY A 10 -16.60 -9.24 7.13
C GLY A 10 -16.62 -10.22 5.95
N VAL A 11 -17.50 -9.95 4.98
CA VAL A 11 -17.65 -10.78 3.78
C VAL A 11 -16.96 -10.13 2.60
N PHE A 12 -16.06 -10.86 1.94
CA PHE A 12 -15.32 -10.39 0.77
C PHE A 12 -15.83 -11.06 -0.50
N ALA A 13 -16.19 -10.25 -1.50
CA ALA A 13 -16.68 -10.72 -2.79
C ALA A 13 -15.89 -10.07 -3.94
N LEU A 14 -14.91 -10.82 -4.49
CA LEU A 14 -14.09 -10.38 -5.62
C LEU A 14 -14.75 -10.72 -6.96
N GLY A 15 -14.38 -9.97 -8.01
CA GLY A 15 -14.89 -10.19 -9.37
C GLY A 15 -16.40 -9.91 -9.53
N GLN A 16 -17.02 -9.21 -8.58
CA GLN A 16 -18.44 -8.86 -8.64
C GLN A 16 -18.62 -7.51 -9.33
N PRO A 17 -19.28 -7.45 -10.50
CA PRO A 17 -19.57 -6.18 -11.15
C PRO A 17 -20.68 -5.44 -10.38
N LEU A 18 -20.38 -4.22 -9.93
CA LEU A 18 -21.38 -3.31 -9.38
C LEU A 18 -22.17 -2.68 -10.53
N ASN A 19 -23.48 -2.94 -10.59
CA ASN A 19 -24.36 -2.41 -11.64
C ASN A 19 -24.90 -1.01 -11.32
N GLY A 20 -24.96 -0.65 -10.04
CA GLY A 20 -25.40 0.68 -9.65
C GLY A 20 -25.61 0.86 -8.15
N ILE A 21 -25.90 2.10 -7.80
CA ILE A 21 -26.16 2.55 -6.44
C ILE A 21 -27.61 3.04 -6.37
N VAL A 22 -28.34 2.61 -5.34
CA VAL A 22 -29.71 3.06 -5.07
C VAL A 22 -29.67 4.24 -4.12
N LEU A 23 -30.16 5.40 -4.58
CA LEU A 23 -30.27 6.63 -3.79
C LEU A 23 -31.75 6.99 -3.58
N THR A 24 -32.08 7.54 -2.42
CA THR A 24 -33.41 8.07 -2.09
C THR A 24 -33.22 9.28 -1.18
N GLU A 25 -33.82 10.42 -1.55
CA GLU A 25 -33.74 11.66 -0.75
C GLU A 25 -32.30 12.04 -0.37
N ASP A 26 -31.38 11.97 -1.34
CA ASP A 26 -29.95 12.23 -1.14
C ASP A 26 -29.28 11.34 -0.08
N ARG A 27 -29.76 10.09 0.03
CA ARG A 27 -29.15 9.07 0.87
C ARG A 27 -29.00 7.75 0.14
N PHE A 28 -27.90 7.07 0.38
CA PHE A 28 -27.65 5.70 -0.02
C PHE A 28 -28.62 4.73 0.67
N LYS A 29 -29.14 3.75 -0.09
CA LYS A 29 -30.05 2.70 0.40
C LYS A 29 -29.62 1.29 -0.01
N GLY A 30 -28.61 1.14 -0.86
CA GLY A 30 -28.13 -0.17 -1.28
C GLY A 30 -27.42 -0.18 -2.63
N LEU A 31 -26.86 -1.34 -2.94
CA LEU A 31 -26.14 -1.66 -4.17
C LEU A 31 -26.96 -2.62 -5.04
N LEU A 32 -26.78 -2.49 -6.36
CA LEU A 32 -27.27 -3.45 -7.35
C LEU A 32 -26.07 -4.26 -7.87
N VAL A 33 -26.14 -5.58 -7.70
CA VAL A 33 -25.11 -6.55 -8.12
C VAL A 33 -25.79 -7.65 -8.93
N GLY A 34 -25.64 -7.60 -10.25
CA GLY A 34 -26.41 -8.40 -11.20
C GLY A 34 -27.91 -8.20 -11.03
N LYS A 35 -28.59 -9.25 -10.56
CA LYS A 35 -30.03 -9.25 -10.25
C LYS A 35 -30.33 -9.05 -8.77
N GLN A 36 -29.30 -9.02 -7.93
CA GLN A 36 -29.43 -8.90 -6.48
C GLN A 36 -29.35 -7.44 -6.05
N ARG A 37 -30.18 -7.09 -5.07
CA ARG A 37 -30.08 -5.83 -4.33
C ARG A 37 -29.54 -6.11 -2.94
N ILE A 38 -28.48 -5.40 -2.56
CA ILE A 38 -27.86 -5.48 -1.23
C ILE A 38 -28.18 -4.17 -0.52
N ASN A 39 -28.98 -4.22 0.54
CA ASN A 39 -29.30 -3.04 1.34
C ASN A 39 -28.22 -2.80 2.39
N ALA A 40 -27.87 -1.54 2.62
CA ALA A 40 -26.93 -1.11 3.64
C ALA A 40 -27.21 0.36 4.03
N GLU A 41 -26.77 0.73 5.23
CA GLU A 41 -26.99 2.08 5.79
C GLU A 41 -25.94 3.08 5.33
N HIS A 42 -24.71 2.63 5.13
CA HIS A 42 -23.58 3.43 4.69
C HIS A 42 -22.88 2.73 3.53
N ILE A 43 -22.19 3.50 2.69
CA ILE A 43 -21.27 2.96 1.68
C ILE A 43 -19.96 3.73 1.75
N VAL A 44 -18.86 2.99 1.86
CA VAL A 44 -17.50 3.50 1.72
C VAL A 44 -16.95 2.93 0.41
N MET A 45 -16.41 3.79 -0.46
CA MET A 45 -15.92 3.36 -1.76
C MET A 45 -14.74 4.21 -2.25
N GLY A 46 -13.85 3.60 -3.04
CA GLY A 46 -12.80 4.34 -3.73
C GLY A 46 -13.37 5.32 -4.76
N ILE A 47 -12.76 6.50 -4.87
CA ILE A 47 -13.16 7.55 -5.79
C ILE A 47 -13.22 7.07 -7.25
N GLU A 48 -12.35 6.13 -7.64
CA GLU A 48 -12.27 5.54 -8.98
C GLU A 48 -13.47 4.64 -9.34
N LYS A 49 -14.23 4.21 -8.33
CA LYS A 49 -15.49 3.46 -8.52
C LYS A 49 -16.71 4.33 -8.36
N SER A 50 -16.54 5.59 -8.00
CA SER A 50 -17.65 6.50 -7.74
C SER A 50 -18.35 6.91 -9.05
N PRO A 51 -19.68 7.12 -9.02
CA PRO A 51 -20.39 7.76 -10.13
C PRO A 51 -19.80 9.12 -10.50
N GLU A 52 -19.65 9.41 -11.80
CA GLU A 52 -19.06 10.67 -12.30
C GLU A 52 -19.71 11.94 -11.70
N LYS A 53 -21.01 11.90 -11.42
CA LYS A 53 -21.75 12.99 -10.78
C LYS A 53 -21.24 13.39 -9.39
N PHE A 54 -20.56 12.48 -8.67
CA PHE A 54 -19.96 12.77 -7.37
C PHE A 54 -18.61 13.46 -7.51
N VAL A 55 -17.96 13.32 -8.67
CA VAL A 55 -16.57 13.72 -8.91
C VAL A 55 -16.37 14.78 -9.99
N SER A 56 -17.46 15.27 -10.60
CA SER A 56 -17.42 16.18 -11.74
C SER A 56 -16.80 17.54 -11.46
N SER A 57 -16.69 17.95 -10.19
CA SER A 57 -16.15 19.25 -9.77
C SER A 57 -14.63 19.24 -9.52
N PHE A 58 -13.96 18.10 -9.54
CA PHE A 58 -12.58 18.00 -9.09
C PHE A 58 -11.56 18.42 -10.16
N THR A 59 -10.57 19.22 -9.74
CA THR A 59 -9.42 19.55 -10.58
C THR A 59 -8.54 18.31 -10.72
N LYS A 60 -8.37 17.81 -11.94
CA LYS A 60 -7.54 16.64 -12.19
C LYS A 60 -6.06 17.03 -12.20
N LYS A 61 -5.36 16.76 -11.10
CA LYS A 61 -3.90 16.62 -11.12
C LYS A 61 -3.55 15.15 -11.27
N PHE A 62 -2.32 14.88 -11.69
CA PHE A 62 -1.83 13.53 -11.88
C PHE A 62 -0.44 13.36 -11.28
N ILE A 63 -0.13 12.12 -10.95
CA ILE A 63 1.17 11.63 -10.52
C ILE A 63 1.73 10.80 -11.67
N SER A 64 2.91 11.18 -12.14
CA SER A 64 3.68 10.38 -13.08
C SER A 64 4.27 9.19 -12.34
N ARG A 65 4.06 7.98 -12.88
CA ARG A 65 4.63 6.73 -12.37
C ARG A 65 5.35 5.99 -13.48
N ALA A 66 6.48 5.40 -13.15
CA ALA A 66 7.10 4.37 -13.98
C ALA A 66 7.51 3.17 -13.13
N VAL A 67 7.48 2.00 -13.74
CA VAL A 67 7.97 0.74 -13.15
C VAL A 67 8.92 0.10 -14.14
N PHE A 68 10.15 -0.15 -13.71
CA PHE A 68 11.19 -0.80 -14.51
C PHE A 68 11.56 -2.15 -13.88
N ILE A 69 11.91 -3.10 -14.74
CA ILE A 69 12.66 -4.30 -14.36
C ILE A 69 14.07 -4.14 -14.91
N THR A 70 15.09 -4.19 -14.05
CA THR A 70 16.50 -4.06 -14.44
C THR A 70 17.30 -5.31 -14.10
N ASP A 71 18.44 -5.48 -14.78
CA ASP A 71 19.36 -6.62 -14.63
C ASP A 71 20.34 -6.48 -13.44
N ARG A 72 20.43 -5.28 -12.85
CA ARG A 72 21.29 -4.96 -11.71
C ARG A 72 20.76 -3.74 -10.95
N SER A 73 21.40 -3.47 -9.80
CA SER A 73 21.10 -2.31 -8.96
C SER A 73 21.65 -1.01 -9.55
N ILE A 74 20.94 0.10 -9.35
CA ILE A 74 21.41 1.47 -9.61
C ILE A 74 22.70 1.78 -8.82
N MET A 75 22.87 1.15 -7.66
CA MET A 75 24.05 1.32 -6.80
C MET A 75 24.47 -0.03 -6.22
N ASP A 76 25.43 -0.69 -6.88
CA ASP A 76 25.95 -1.99 -6.46
C ASP A 76 26.38 -2.00 -4.98
N SER A 77 25.63 -2.73 -4.16
CA SER A 77 25.91 -2.96 -2.74
C SER A 77 25.38 -4.34 -2.35
N GLU A 78 26.27 -5.21 -1.85
CA GLU A 78 25.90 -6.58 -1.41
C GLU A 78 24.98 -6.60 -0.19
N LYS A 79 24.80 -5.46 0.49
CA LYS A 79 23.99 -5.35 1.71
C LYS A 79 22.65 -4.64 1.49
N GLU A 80 22.48 -3.94 0.37
CA GLU A 80 21.32 -3.10 0.12
C GLU A 80 20.46 -3.72 -0.98
N HIS A 81 19.31 -4.28 -0.57
CA HIS A 81 18.28 -4.79 -1.48
C HIS A 81 17.06 -3.86 -1.56
N LEU A 82 17.11 -2.72 -0.89
CA LEU A 82 16.10 -1.68 -0.89
C LEU A 82 16.82 -0.34 -0.90
N THR A 83 16.60 0.46 -1.93
CA THR A 83 17.23 1.78 -2.06
C THR A 83 16.15 2.83 -2.30
N LEU A 84 16.20 3.91 -1.53
CA LEU A 84 15.38 5.11 -1.73
C LEU A 84 16.29 6.23 -2.21
N LEU A 85 16.07 6.70 -3.43
CA LEU A 85 16.84 7.78 -4.05
C LEU A 85 15.91 8.94 -4.39
N LEU A 86 16.23 10.14 -3.90
CA LEU A 86 15.57 11.37 -4.30
C LEU A 86 16.41 12.03 -5.40
N TYR A 87 15.92 11.95 -6.63
CA TYR A 87 16.55 12.57 -7.79
C TYR A 87 16.17 14.05 -7.86
N PRO A 88 17.15 14.98 -7.91
CA PRO A 88 16.88 16.41 -7.89
C PRO A 88 16.18 16.89 -9.17
N PRO A 89 15.44 18.01 -9.11
CA PRO A 89 14.76 18.56 -10.28
C PRO A 89 15.76 19.10 -11.33
N GLU A 90 15.52 18.78 -12.60
CA GLU A 90 16.26 19.31 -13.77
C GLU A 90 15.29 19.94 -14.78
N ASP A 91 15.72 21.00 -15.50
CA ASP A 91 14.96 21.62 -16.60
C ASP A 91 13.48 21.95 -16.30
N ASN A 92 13.21 22.54 -15.13
CA ASN A 92 11.86 22.87 -14.63
C ASN A 92 10.96 21.65 -14.35
N LYS A 93 11.53 20.45 -14.20
CA LYS A 93 10.80 19.26 -13.76
C LYS A 93 10.72 19.20 -12.24
N TYR A 94 9.77 18.42 -11.73
CA TYR A 94 9.67 18.12 -10.29
C TYR A 94 10.75 17.12 -9.87
N PRO A 95 11.14 17.09 -8.57
CA PRO A 95 11.99 16.02 -8.05
C PRO A 95 11.33 14.66 -8.27
N VAL A 96 12.14 13.62 -8.45
CA VAL A 96 11.67 12.25 -8.67
C VAL A 96 12.08 11.38 -7.50
N THR A 97 11.11 10.71 -6.90
CA THR A 97 11.37 9.67 -5.90
C THR A 97 11.56 8.34 -6.62
N ILE A 98 12.67 7.67 -6.34
CA ILE A 98 13.07 6.40 -6.93
C ILE A 98 13.16 5.37 -5.80
N ILE A 99 12.43 4.27 -5.95
CA ILE A 99 12.47 3.13 -5.01
C ILE A 99 12.92 1.92 -5.79
N GLU A 100 14.10 1.41 -5.47
CA GLU A 100 14.62 0.15 -6.01
C GLU A 100 14.40 -0.98 -5.00
N LEU A 101 13.93 -2.11 -5.52
CA LEU A 101 13.57 -3.32 -4.77
C LEU A 101 14.28 -4.51 -5.40
N GLY A 102 15.18 -5.15 -4.64
CA GLY A 102 15.85 -6.38 -5.00
C GLY A 102 15.15 -7.64 -4.48
N CYS A 103 15.70 -8.81 -4.77
CA CYS A 103 15.05 -10.09 -4.47
C CYS A 103 14.69 -10.33 -2.99
N LEU A 104 15.48 -9.81 -2.03
CA LEU A 104 15.20 -9.99 -0.60
C LEU A 104 13.97 -9.23 -0.11
N THR A 105 13.43 -8.29 -0.90
CA THR A 105 12.13 -7.67 -0.57
C THR A 105 10.94 -8.56 -0.96
N GLY A 106 11.18 -9.71 -1.61
CA GLY A 106 10.14 -10.66 -2.03
C GLY A 106 9.31 -10.17 -3.22
N THR A 107 9.79 -9.18 -3.99
CA THR A 107 9.05 -8.54 -5.09
C THR A 107 9.49 -9.04 -6.47
N CYS A 108 10.69 -9.58 -6.60
CA CYS A 108 11.27 -10.07 -7.84
C CYS A 108 12.24 -11.26 -7.62
N PRO A 109 12.54 -12.06 -8.67
CA PRO A 109 13.55 -13.12 -8.62
C PRO A 109 14.97 -12.61 -8.34
N LYS A 110 15.91 -13.52 -8.01
CA LYS A 110 17.35 -13.21 -7.96
C LYS A 110 17.82 -12.59 -9.29
N ASP A 111 18.83 -11.73 -9.21
CA ASP A 111 19.45 -11.03 -10.34
C ASP A 111 18.52 -10.07 -11.12
N LEU A 112 17.38 -9.74 -10.55
CA LEU A 112 16.45 -8.74 -11.06
C LEU A 112 16.13 -7.72 -9.98
N TYR A 113 15.79 -6.52 -10.43
CA TYR A 113 15.40 -5.42 -9.56
C TYR A 113 14.14 -4.75 -10.12
N ILE A 114 13.23 -4.37 -9.24
CA ILE A 114 12.06 -3.56 -9.58
C ILE A 114 12.33 -2.13 -9.14
N VAL A 115 12.25 -1.20 -10.07
CA VAL A 115 12.45 0.22 -9.79
C VAL A 115 11.16 0.99 -10.03
N HIS A 116 10.68 1.69 -9.01
CA HIS A 116 9.56 2.62 -9.09
C HIS A 116 10.06 4.05 -9.20
N LEU A 117 9.54 4.82 -10.16
CA LEU A 117 9.73 6.27 -10.26
C LEU A 117 8.40 6.96 -9.98
N ILE A 118 8.43 8.01 -9.16
CA ILE A 118 7.25 8.76 -8.70
C ILE A 118 7.55 10.27 -8.75
N SER A 119 6.69 11.03 -9.42
CA SER A 119 6.78 12.50 -9.42
C SER A 119 5.43 13.15 -9.74
N SER A 120 5.29 14.43 -9.42
CA SER A 120 4.15 15.24 -9.86
C SER A 120 4.17 15.35 -11.38
N GLN A 121 3.03 15.11 -12.03
CA GLN A 121 2.98 15.12 -13.49
C GLN A 121 2.98 16.55 -14.05
N ILE A 122 3.79 16.80 -15.08
CA ILE A 122 3.79 18.06 -15.85
C ILE A 122 3.16 17.82 -17.23
N SER A 123 3.69 16.87 -18.00
CA SER A 123 3.12 16.49 -19.30
C SER A 123 2.62 15.05 -19.27
N ASP A 124 3.53 14.10 -19.35
CA ASP A 124 3.29 12.67 -19.41
C ASP A 124 4.48 11.94 -18.77
N PRO A 125 4.29 10.71 -18.25
CA PRO A 125 5.33 10.05 -17.47
C PRO A 125 6.60 9.73 -18.28
N GLU A 126 6.51 9.50 -19.59
CA GLU A 126 7.71 9.22 -20.40
C GLU A 126 8.58 10.46 -20.52
N GLU A 127 8.01 11.61 -20.87
CA GLU A 127 8.76 12.87 -20.95
C GLU A 127 9.19 13.37 -19.56
N ASP A 128 8.35 13.23 -18.54
CA ASP A 128 8.71 13.60 -17.16
C ASP A 128 9.96 12.84 -16.69
N PHE A 129 10.04 11.52 -16.92
CA PHE A 129 11.16 10.69 -16.46
C PHE A 129 12.34 10.58 -17.42
N LYS A 130 12.23 11.10 -18.64
CA LYS A 130 13.28 10.99 -19.68
C LYS A 130 14.69 11.33 -19.21
N HIS A 131 14.82 12.40 -18.41
CA HIS A 131 16.09 12.86 -17.87
C HIS A 131 16.71 11.85 -16.87
N VAL A 132 15.90 11.36 -15.93
CA VAL A 132 16.29 10.29 -14.99
C VAL A 132 16.69 9.03 -15.75
N VAL A 133 15.89 8.63 -16.73
CA VAL A 133 16.12 7.41 -17.51
C VAL A 133 17.46 7.48 -18.25
N GLN A 134 17.74 8.59 -18.92
CA GLN A 134 19.00 8.80 -19.65
C GLN A 134 20.22 8.83 -18.73
N ASN A 135 20.07 9.36 -17.51
CA ASN A 135 21.17 9.53 -16.57
C ASN A 135 21.47 8.27 -15.78
N LEU A 136 20.46 7.49 -15.40
CA LEU A 136 20.63 6.34 -14.51
C LEU A 136 20.58 4.98 -15.20
N PHE A 137 19.96 4.85 -16.38
CA PHE A 137 19.70 3.56 -17.00
C PHE A 137 20.21 3.45 -18.44
N GLU A 138 20.34 2.22 -18.92
CA GLU A 138 20.60 1.87 -20.32
C GLU A 138 19.33 1.26 -20.94
N THR A 139 18.80 1.88 -22.00
CA THR A 139 17.51 1.48 -22.62
C THR A 139 17.65 0.89 -24.02
N SER A 140 18.84 0.95 -24.63
CA SER A 140 19.10 0.41 -25.96
C SER A 140 19.77 -0.95 -25.91
N PHE A 141 19.22 -1.93 -26.65
CA PHE A 141 19.90 -3.19 -26.97
C PHE A 141 21.08 -3.02 -27.96
N GLU A 142 21.28 -1.82 -28.51
CA GLU A 142 22.13 -1.57 -29.70
C GLU A 142 23.56 -1.08 -29.41
N LYS A 143 24.04 -1.06 -28.17
CA LYS A 143 25.47 -0.75 -27.91
C LYS A 143 26.34 -1.99 -27.91
N GLU A 144 26.52 -2.58 -29.10
CA GLU A 144 27.65 -3.49 -29.38
C GLU A 144 28.99 -2.73 -29.52
N GLN A 145 29.03 -1.40 -29.39
CA GLN A 145 30.27 -0.65 -29.60
C GLN A 145 30.55 0.39 -28.51
N MET A 146 31.62 0.08 -27.77
CA MET A 146 32.56 0.97 -27.08
C MET A 146 32.04 1.73 -25.85
N ASN A 147 32.09 0.99 -24.73
CA ASN A 147 32.26 1.37 -23.32
C ASN A 147 31.17 0.66 -22.51
N SER A 148 31.58 -0.31 -21.68
CA SER A 148 30.71 -0.92 -20.68
C SER A 148 30.16 0.19 -19.78
N SER A 149 28.91 0.55 -19.99
CA SER A 149 28.19 1.44 -19.09
C SER A 149 27.93 0.65 -17.81
N ASP A 150 28.31 1.19 -16.65
CA ASP A 150 28.00 0.58 -15.35
C ASP A 150 26.51 0.76 -14.98
N LYS A 151 25.70 1.38 -15.86
CA LYS A 151 24.27 1.61 -15.62
C LYS A 151 23.47 0.32 -15.76
N PRO A 152 22.40 0.14 -14.96
CA PRO A 152 21.46 -0.96 -15.14
C PRO A 152 20.77 -0.94 -16.49
N GLN A 153 20.65 -2.12 -17.10
CA GLN A 153 19.88 -2.30 -18.33
C GLN A 153 18.39 -2.46 -17.99
N VAL A 154 17.55 -1.69 -18.66
CA VAL A 154 16.09 -1.83 -18.56
C VAL A 154 15.63 -3.00 -19.42
N LEU A 155 15.15 -4.06 -18.78
CA LEU A 155 14.62 -5.26 -19.44
C LEU A 155 13.14 -5.08 -19.80
N TRP A 156 12.41 -4.33 -18.97
CA TRP A 156 11.01 -3.99 -19.16
C TRP A 156 10.69 -2.66 -18.51
N SER A 157 9.78 -1.90 -19.11
CA SER A 157 9.31 -0.63 -18.57
C SER A 157 7.81 -0.43 -18.79
N CYS A 158 7.15 0.19 -17.81
CA CYS A 158 5.79 0.67 -17.92
C CYS A 158 5.68 2.08 -17.35
N TYR A 159 5.01 2.96 -18.10
CA TYR A 159 4.78 4.36 -17.77
C TYR A 159 3.27 4.60 -17.69
N PHE A 160 2.81 5.26 -16.63
CA PHE A 160 1.39 5.55 -16.46
C PHE A 160 1.14 6.75 -15.55
N SER A 161 0.02 7.43 -15.79
CA SER A 161 -0.47 8.54 -14.99
C SER A 161 -1.50 8.06 -13.98
N LEU A 162 -1.34 8.43 -12.71
CA LEU A 162 -2.34 8.21 -11.67
C LEU A 162 -3.06 9.51 -11.33
N PRO A 163 -4.40 9.56 -11.31
CA PRO A 163 -5.12 10.72 -10.83
C PRO A 163 -4.80 11.01 -9.36
N ASP A 164 -4.43 12.23 -9.03
CA ASP A 164 -4.27 12.68 -7.65
C ASP A 164 -5.59 13.23 -7.12
N SER A 165 -6.26 12.42 -6.30
CA SER A 165 -7.54 12.77 -5.67
C SER A 165 -7.40 13.33 -4.25
N ASN A 166 -6.19 13.48 -3.72
CA ASN A 166 -5.96 13.87 -2.32
C ASN A 166 -6.08 15.39 -2.09
N ILE A 167 -6.18 16.16 -3.17
CA ILE A 167 -6.14 17.64 -3.13
C ILE A 167 -7.51 18.28 -2.89
N SER A 168 -8.60 17.54 -3.11
CA SER A 168 -9.97 18.10 -3.07
C SER A 168 -10.80 17.54 -1.93
N ASP A 169 -11.75 18.33 -1.43
CA ASP A 169 -12.73 17.84 -0.47
C ASP A 169 -13.73 16.91 -1.16
N LEU A 170 -13.67 15.63 -0.82
CA LEU A 170 -14.50 14.60 -1.44
C LEU A 170 -15.96 14.61 -0.96
N ARG A 171 -16.39 15.61 -0.16
CA ARG A 171 -17.75 15.70 0.38
C ARG A 171 -18.71 16.61 -0.40
N ASP A 172 -18.19 17.52 -1.24
CA ASP A 172 -18.99 18.61 -1.83
C ASP A 172 -20.23 18.16 -2.62
N ASN A 173 -20.16 17.04 -3.34
CA ASN A 173 -21.22 16.53 -4.22
C ASN A 173 -21.66 15.11 -3.87
N VAL A 174 -21.45 14.70 -2.62
CA VAL A 174 -21.64 13.32 -2.17
C VAL A 174 -22.80 13.23 -1.19
N PRO A 175 -23.75 12.28 -1.39
CA PRO A 175 -24.85 12.05 -0.46
C PRO A 175 -24.37 11.81 0.98
N GLN A 176 -25.18 12.16 1.97
CA GLN A 176 -24.76 12.26 3.37
C GLN A 176 -24.05 11.01 3.93
N ASN A 177 -24.58 9.82 3.60
CA ASN A 177 -24.11 8.50 4.06
C ASN A 177 -23.30 7.73 3.00
N VAL A 178 -22.73 8.46 2.05
CA VAL A 178 -21.74 7.96 1.09
C VAL A 178 -20.39 8.57 1.46
N TYR A 179 -19.36 7.74 1.54
CA TYR A 179 -18.00 8.16 1.89
C TYR A 179 -17.06 7.74 0.77
N LEU A 180 -16.31 8.70 0.24
CA LEU A 180 -15.32 8.46 -0.80
C LEU A 180 -13.92 8.40 -0.18
N CYS A 181 -13.16 7.36 -0.53
CA CYS A 181 -11.75 7.27 -0.20
C CYS A 181 -10.93 7.81 -1.38
N PRO A 182 -9.94 8.71 -1.12
CA PRO A 182 -9.02 9.12 -2.16
C PRO A 182 -8.15 7.92 -2.59
N GLY A 183 -7.64 7.99 -3.81
CA GLY A 183 -6.57 7.14 -4.32
C GLY A 183 -5.20 7.47 -3.71
N PRO A 184 -4.14 6.77 -4.17
CA PRO A 184 -2.80 6.94 -3.63
C PRO A 184 -2.28 8.37 -3.83
N ASP A 185 -1.51 8.86 -2.87
CA ASP A 185 -0.74 10.10 -2.94
C ASP A 185 0.72 9.82 -3.36
N MET A 186 1.57 10.83 -3.21
CA MET A 186 3.01 10.75 -3.48
C MET A 186 3.84 10.46 -2.24
N ASP A 187 3.21 10.35 -1.07
CA ASP A 187 3.93 10.18 0.19
C ASP A 187 4.46 8.74 0.30
N LEU A 188 5.51 8.57 1.09
CA LEU A 188 6.16 7.26 1.29
C LEU A 188 5.51 6.44 2.40
N ASP A 189 4.61 7.06 3.17
CA ASP A 189 3.90 6.45 4.28
C ASP A 189 2.39 6.34 3.98
N TYR A 190 1.62 5.96 5.00
CA TYR A 190 0.17 5.80 4.89
C TYR A 190 -0.60 6.75 5.81
N ASP A 191 0.03 7.82 6.31
CA ASP A 191 -0.58 8.70 7.32
C ASP A 191 -1.86 9.35 6.79
N HIS A 192 -1.86 9.79 5.53
CA HIS A 192 -3.06 10.35 4.90
C HIS A 192 -4.20 9.33 4.84
N SER A 193 -3.90 8.11 4.38
CA SER A 193 -4.86 7.02 4.27
C SER A 193 -5.44 6.62 5.63
N ILE A 194 -4.59 6.50 6.66
CA ILE A 194 -4.99 6.17 8.04
C ILE A 194 -5.87 7.28 8.61
N LYS A 195 -5.48 8.55 8.42
CA LYS A 195 -6.26 9.70 8.87
C LYS A 195 -7.65 9.71 8.24
N LYS A 196 -7.75 9.51 6.93
CA LYS A 196 -9.04 9.45 6.22
C LYS A 196 -9.90 8.27 6.66
N ALA A 197 -9.31 7.10 6.87
CA ALA A 197 -10.03 5.95 7.40
C ALA A 197 -10.59 6.22 8.80
N LYS A 198 -9.82 6.88 9.68
CA LYS A 198 -10.25 7.26 11.02
C LYS A 198 -11.37 8.30 11.01
N GLU A 199 -11.26 9.33 10.16
CA GLU A 199 -12.31 10.35 9.98
C GLU A 199 -13.64 9.71 9.56
N ILE A 200 -13.62 8.86 8.51
CA ILE A 200 -14.81 8.15 8.03
C ILE A 200 -15.38 7.23 9.12
N PHE A 201 -14.53 6.49 9.83
CA PHE A 201 -14.96 5.59 10.90
C PHE A 201 -15.67 6.34 12.02
N GLN A 202 -15.11 7.48 12.45
CA GLN A 202 -15.70 8.32 13.50
C GLN A 202 -17.02 8.98 13.07
N GLU A 203 -17.20 9.27 11.76
CA GLU A 203 -18.48 9.74 11.24
C GLU A 203 -19.57 8.65 11.25
N ILE A 204 -19.20 7.39 11.02
CA ILE A 204 -20.14 6.27 11.01
C ILE A 204 -20.42 5.75 12.42
N TYR A 205 -19.39 5.69 13.27
CA TYR A 205 -19.41 5.12 14.62
C TYR A 205 -18.78 6.10 15.64
N PRO A 206 -19.46 7.19 16.00
CA PRO A 206 -18.89 8.28 16.80
C PRO A 206 -18.45 7.87 18.21
N ASP A 207 -19.15 6.90 18.81
CA ASP A 207 -18.89 6.45 20.19
C ASP A 207 -18.00 5.20 20.25
N THR A 208 -17.38 4.80 19.13
CA THR A 208 -16.54 3.59 19.04
C THR A 208 -15.07 3.94 18.86
N GLU A 209 -14.19 3.17 19.50
CA GLU A 209 -12.75 3.33 19.33
C GLU A 209 -12.30 2.84 17.94
N PHE A 210 -11.38 3.58 17.32
CA PHE A 210 -10.82 3.22 16.02
C PHE A 210 -9.71 2.18 16.18
N LEU A 211 -9.97 0.95 15.70
CA LEU A 211 -9.05 -0.20 15.76
C LEU A 211 -8.55 -0.49 17.19
N PRO A 212 -9.45 -0.84 18.13
CA PRO A 212 -9.04 -1.31 19.45
C PRO A 212 -8.20 -2.59 19.30
N ARG A 213 -7.36 -2.88 20.30
CA ARG A 213 -6.66 -4.17 20.33
C ARG A 213 -7.68 -5.31 20.24
N ALA A 214 -7.39 -6.28 19.39
CA ALA A 214 -8.15 -7.52 19.43
C ALA A 214 -7.94 -8.13 20.83
N PRO A 215 -9.02 -8.58 21.51
CA PRO A 215 -8.87 -9.32 22.75
C PRO A 215 -8.00 -10.56 22.48
N ASP A 216 -7.09 -10.87 23.40
CA ASP A 216 -6.22 -12.03 23.21
C ASP A 216 -7.07 -13.30 23.13
N PRO A 217 -6.67 -14.32 22.34
CA PRO A 217 -7.46 -15.54 22.17
C PRO A 217 -7.84 -16.23 23.49
N GLU A 218 -7.02 -16.04 24.53
CA GLU A 218 -7.23 -16.55 25.89
C GLU A 218 -8.25 -15.74 26.71
N GLU A 219 -8.55 -14.49 26.32
CA GLU A 219 -9.56 -13.62 26.93
C GLU A 219 -10.97 -13.83 26.34
N ILE A 220 -11.08 -14.56 25.21
CA ILE A 220 -12.36 -14.90 24.60
C ILE A 220 -13.05 -15.96 25.46
N ILE A 221 -13.90 -15.53 26.40
CA ILE A 221 -14.81 -16.43 27.12
C ILE A 221 -15.83 -16.98 26.11
N ILE A 222 -15.54 -18.17 25.57
CA ILE A 222 -16.49 -18.94 24.78
C ILE A 222 -17.54 -19.46 25.76
N GLY A 223 -18.62 -18.69 25.93
CA GLY A 223 -19.67 -19.00 26.90
C GLY A 223 -20.23 -20.41 26.74
N GLY A 224 -20.07 -21.20 27.79
CA GLY A 224 -20.63 -22.54 27.93
C GLY A 224 -20.07 -23.29 29.14
N ASP A 225 -20.16 -22.67 30.33
CA ASP A 225 -20.69 -23.29 31.56
C ASP A 225 -20.48 -22.32 32.73
N ASP A 226 -21.55 -22.07 33.47
CA ASP A 226 -21.58 -21.25 34.68
C ASP A 226 -20.55 -21.75 35.70
N GLU A 227 -19.68 -20.89 36.23
CA GLU A 227 -19.27 -20.88 37.66
C GLU A 227 -18.32 -19.69 37.97
N ASP A 228 -18.67 -18.98 39.04
CA ASP A 228 -17.96 -17.83 39.61
C ASP A 228 -16.47 -18.10 39.91
N ILE A 229 -15.54 -17.27 39.41
CA ILE A 229 -14.19 -17.18 39.98
C ILE A 229 -13.73 -15.71 40.08
N ASN A 230 -13.43 -15.33 41.32
CA ASN A 230 -13.05 -14.00 41.82
C ASN A 230 -11.91 -13.30 41.06
N GLU A 231 -12.11 -12.01 40.82
CA GLU A 231 -11.06 -11.00 40.61
C GLU A 231 -10.19 -10.86 41.86
N GLU A 232 -8.93 -11.32 41.80
CA GLU A 232 -7.74 -10.68 42.39
C GLU A 232 -6.56 -11.68 42.36
N VAL A 233 -5.37 -11.17 42.02
CA VAL A 233 -4.05 -11.86 41.98
C VAL A 233 -3.72 -12.57 40.65
N LEU A 234 -3.17 -11.82 39.68
CA LEU A 234 -1.93 -12.20 38.99
C LEU A 234 -1.31 -11.03 38.18
N ARG A 235 -1.11 -9.87 38.83
CA ARG A 235 -0.13 -8.89 38.33
C ARG A 235 1.22 -9.26 38.94
N THR A 236 2.28 -9.34 38.11
CA THR A 236 3.75 -9.28 38.45
C THR A 236 4.67 -10.48 38.16
N LYS A 237 4.49 -11.33 37.12
CA LYS A 237 5.54 -12.32 36.78
C LYS A 237 6.04 -12.45 35.33
N ASP A 238 5.50 -11.74 34.34
CA ASP A 238 5.77 -12.13 32.95
C ASP A 238 6.86 -11.33 32.19
N ASN A 239 7.35 -10.22 32.73
CA ASN A 239 8.34 -9.39 32.01
C ASN A 239 9.75 -10.02 31.89
N GLU A 240 10.16 -10.96 32.73
CA GLU A 240 11.50 -11.56 32.64
C GLU A 240 11.58 -12.75 31.67
N ASN A 241 10.43 -13.33 31.29
CA ASN A 241 10.39 -14.50 30.42
C ASN A 241 10.32 -14.11 28.94
N GLU A 242 9.67 -13.01 28.60
CA GLU A 242 9.57 -12.54 27.21
C GLU A 242 10.93 -12.08 26.64
N GLU A 243 11.74 -11.39 27.44
CA GLU A 243 13.06 -10.89 27.00
C GLU A 243 14.03 -12.05 26.66
N ARG A 244 13.96 -13.16 27.42
CA ARG A 244 14.74 -14.37 27.15
C ARG A 244 14.32 -15.10 25.89
N VAL A 245 13.02 -15.15 25.59
CA VAL A 245 12.50 -15.85 24.41
C VAL A 245 12.86 -15.08 23.13
N VAL A 246 12.85 -13.76 23.17
CA VAL A 246 13.26 -12.92 22.03
C VAL A 246 14.76 -13.08 21.76
N ASP A 247 15.62 -13.08 22.78
CA ASP A 247 17.06 -13.29 22.60
C ASP A 247 17.39 -14.67 22.02
N GLU A 248 16.65 -15.71 22.43
CA GLU A 248 16.84 -17.07 21.90
C GLU A 248 16.40 -17.19 20.43
N LEU A 249 15.32 -16.51 20.04
CA LEU A 249 14.83 -16.47 18.65
C LEU A 249 15.79 -15.71 17.74
N VAL A 250 16.31 -14.55 18.19
CA VAL A 250 17.29 -13.77 17.44
C VAL A 250 18.57 -14.59 17.22
N SER A 251 19.08 -15.27 18.26
CA SER A 251 20.28 -16.11 18.14
C SER A 251 20.09 -17.28 17.16
N ASN A 252 18.89 -17.86 17.11
CA ASN A 252 18.60 -18.98 16.20
C ASN A 252 18.46 -18.53 14.74
N ILE A 253 17.90 -17.34 14.49
CA ILE A 253 17.81 -16.76 13.14
C ILE A 253 19.21 -16.42 12.61
N GLU A 254 20.08 -15.82 13.43
CA GLU A 254 21.45 -15.50 13.03
C GLU A 254 22.26 -16.75 12.66
N LYS A 255 22.07 -17.87 13.38
CA LYS A 255 22.74 -19.14 13.08
C LYS A 255 22.23 -19.77 11.78
N GLN A 256 20.92 -19.72 11.51
CA GLN A 256 20.36 -20.22 10.25
C GLN A 256 20.89 -19.44 9.04
N CYS A 257 20.94 -18.11 9.12
CA CYS A 257 21.50 -17.27 8.05
C CYS A 257 22.98 -17.58 7.76
N LEU A 258 23.77 -17.91 8.80
CA LEU A 258 25.19 -18.25 8.65
C LEU A 258 25.43 -19.67 8.09
N GLU A 259 24.53 -20.61 8.36
CA GLU A 259 24.60 -21.97 7.81
C GLU A 259 24.19 -22.02 6.34
N GLU A 260 23.20 -21.22 5.94
CA GLU A 260 22.79 -21.10 4.53
C GLU A 260 23.90 -20.46 3.66
N GLN A 261 24.63 -19.47 4.20
CA GLN A 261 25.79 -18.88 3.51
C GLN A 261 26.99 -19.82 3.36
N LYS A 262 27.13 -20.83 4.23
CA LYS A 262 28.20 -21.84 4.11
C LYS A 262 27.91 -22.92 3.08
N ASN A 263 26.64 -23.21 2.83
CA ASN A 263 26.22 -24.28 1.91
C ASN A 263 26.15 -23.83 0.44
N GLU A 264 26.31 -22.54 0.13
CA GLU A 264 26.39 -22.02 -1.24
C GLU A 264 27.85 -21.86 -1.76
N VAL A 265 28.87 -22.27 -0.98
CA VAL A 265 30.31 -22.16 -1.35
C VAL A 265 31.01 -23.53 -1.53
N GLU A 266 30.27 -24.65 -1.48
CA GLU A 266 30.73 -25.97 -1.95
C GLU A 266 30.05 -26.37 -3.27
#